data_AF-A0AA42GV18-F1
#
_entry.id   AF-A0AA42GV18-F1
#
_cell.length_a   1.000
_cell.length_b   1.000
_cell.length_c   1.000
_cell.angle_alpha   90.00
_cell.angle_beta   90.00
_cell.angle_gamma   90.00
#
_symmetry.space_group_name_H-M   'P 1'
#
loop_
_entity.id
_entity.type
_entity.pdbx_description
1 polymer ?
#
loop_
_entity_poly.entity_id
_entity_poly.type
_entity_poly.pdbx_seq_one_letter_code
_entity_poly.pdbx_strand_id
1 'polypeptide(L)'
;MARPKSPMSYRPRSYDVLHETIADAIETHLIKNNISAADISKYYPSARAGMIRSVKCGHGSLLGLKQLCAIAEASGLKIRLEVSA
;
A
#
# COMPACT_ATOMS: atom_id res chain seq x y z
N MET A 1 14.49 -22.07 19.85
CA MET A 1 14.07 -21.00 20.79
C MET A 1 13.39 -19.89 20.02
N ALA A 2 12.10 -19.65 20.25
CA ALA A 2 11.42 -18.50 19.66
C ALA A 2 11.87 -17.23 20.40
N ARG A 3 12.42 -16.23 19.70
CA ARG A 3 12.72 -14.93 20.31
C ARG A 3 11.41 -14.34 20.85
N PRO A 4 11.40 -13.75 22.05
CA PRO A 4 10.23 -13.03 22.54
C PRO A 4 9.88 -11.92 21.52
N LYS A 5 8.73 -12.04 20.86
CA LYS A 5 8.18 -10.96 20.06
C LYS A 5 7.70 -9.90 21.03
N SER A 6 8.30 -8.71 20.98
CA SER A 6 7.76 -7.55 21.70
C SER A 6 6.27 -7.42 21.39
N PRO A 7 5.39 -7.35 22.41
CA PRO A 7 3.95 -7.57 22.23
C PRO A 7 3.25 -6.48 21.40
N MET A 8 3.85 -5.30 21.24
CA MET A 8 3.46 -4.29 20.26
C MET A 8 4.64 -3.35 20.06
N SER A 9 5.14 -3.25 18.83
CA SER A 9 6.06 -2.16 18.49
C SER A 9 5.26 -0.86 18.48
N TYR A 10 5.76 0.18 19.14
CA TYR A 10 5.16 1.50 19.06
C TYR A 10 4.92 1.88 17.60
N ARG A 11 3.67 2.20 17.27
CA ARG A 11 3.28 2.77 15.97
C ARG A 11 2.76 4.17 16.22
N PRO A 12 3.41 5.20 15.65
CA PRO A 12 2.90 6.55 15.76
C PRO A 12 1.62 6.68 14.93
N ARG A 13 0.66 7.46 15.40
CA ARG A 13 -0.60 7.72 14.66
C ARG A 13 -0.38 8.22 13.24
N SER A 14 0.68 9.01 13.03
CA SER A 14 1.06 9.50 11.69
C SER A 14 1.38 8.37 10.72
N TYR A 15 1.91 7.24 11.20
CA TYR A 15 2.17 6.07 10.37
C TYR A 15 0.87 5.42 9.91
N ASP A 16 -0.08 5.22 10.81
CA ASP A 16 -1.36 4.58 10.49
C ASP A 16 -2.16 5.44 9.50
N VAL A 17 -2.24 6.76 9.77
CA VAL A 17 -2.91 7.73 8.88
C VAL A 17 -2.24 7.76 7.50
N LEU A 18 -0.91 7.75 7.44
CA LEU A 18 -0.18 7.72 6.17
C LEU A 18 -0.48 6.43 5.39
N HIS A 19 -0.53 5.29 6.07
CA HIS A 19 -0.86 4.00 5.45
C HIS A 19 -2.27 3.99 4.86
N GLU A 20 -3.26 4.44 5.63
CA GLU A 20 -4.66 4.53 5.21
C GLU A 20 -4.81 5.49 4.03
N THR A 21 -4.23 6.69 4.13
CA THR A 21 -4.30 7.71 3.07
C THR A 21 -3.71 7.21 1.75
N ILE A 22 -2.56 6.53 1.81
CA ILE A 22 -1.94 5.95 0.61
C ILE A 22 -2.82 4.82 0.05
N ALA A 23 -3.33 3.93 0.90
CA ALA A 23 -4.18 2.83 0.48
C ALA A 23 -5.45 3.32 -0.24
N ASP A 24 -6.13 4.31 0.32
CA ASP A 24 -7.37 4.89 -0.23
C ASP A 24 -7.11 5.61 -1.57
N ALA A 25 -5.99 6.33 -1.67
CA ALA A 25 -5.58 6.98 -2.90
C ALA A 25 -5.29 5.96 -4.02
N ILE A 26 -4.59 4.87 -3.69
CA ILE A 26 -4.33 3.78 -4.62
C ILE A 26 -5.65 3.11 -5.02
N GLU A 27 -6.51 2.77 -4.07
CA GLU A 27 -7.81 2.14 -4.34
C GLU A 27 -8.62 2.95 -5.35
N THR A 28 -8.80 4.24 -5.07
CA THR A 28 -9.53 5.17 -5.94
C THR A 28 -8.91 5.20 -7.34
N HIS A 29 -7.59 5.26 -7.43
CA HIS A 29 -6.86 5.29 -8.70
C HIS A 29 -7.02 3.99 -9.50
N LEU A 30 -6.92 2.83 -8.84
CA LEU A 30 -7.04 1.52 -9.48
C LEU A 30 -8.46 1.25 -9.97
N ILE A 31 -9.48 1.68 -9.23
CA ILE A 31 -10.89 1.56 -9.62
C ILE A 31 -11.17 2.48 -10.80
N LYS A 32 -10.82 3.77 -10.69
CA LYS A 32 -11.11 4.79 -11.72
C LYS A 32 -10.50 4.45 -13.08
N ASN A 33 -9.28 3.93 -13.09
CA ASN A 33 -8.55 3.62 -14.33
C ASN A 33 -8.67 2.15 -14.76
N ASN A 34 -9.48 1.35 -14.05
CA ASN A 34 -9.63 -0.10 -14.28
C ASN A 34 -8.29 -0.86 -14.38
N ILE A 35 -7.30 -0.48 -13.56
CA ILE A 35 -5.97 -1.07 -13.60
C ILE A 35 -6.02 -2.48 -13.02
N SER A 36 -5.52 -3.45 -13.79
CA SER A 36 -5.49 -4.86 -13.37
C SER A 36 -4.20 -5.21 -12.64
N ALA A 37 -4.18 -6.36 -11.96
CA ALA A 37 -2.94 -6.86 -11.38
C ALA A 37 -1.87 -7.13 -12.45
N ALA A 38 -2.27 -7.59 -13.64
CA ALA A 38 -1.35 -7.85 -14.75
C ALA A 38 -0.64 -6.58 -15.23
N ASP A 39 -1.30 -5.43 -15.16
CA ASP A 39 -0.69 -4.15 -15.53
C ASP A 39 0.38 -3.72 -14.52
N ILE A 40 0.10 -3.92 -13.23
CA ILE A 40 1.04 -3.63 -12.14
C ILE A 40 2.22 -4.61 -12.17
N SER A 41 1.96 -5.89 -12.44
CA SER A 41 3.00 -6.94 -12.46
C SER A 41 4.10 -6.69 -13.51
N LYS A 42 3.86 -5.85 -14.53
CA LYS A 42 4.88 -5.44 -15.51
C LYS A 42 6.03 -4.67 -14.85
N TYR A 43 5.74 -3.88 -13.83
CA TYR A 43 6.71 -3.04 -13.12
C TYR A 43 7.03 -3.57 -11.72
N TYR A 44 6.06 -4.23 -11.07
CA TYR A 44 6.22 -4.86 -9.77
C TYR A 44 5.79 -6.34 -9.84
N PRO A 45 6.69 -7.26 -10.28
CA PRO A 45 6.34 -8.67 -10.52
C PRO A 45 5.81 -9.43 -9.30
N SER A 46 6.10 -8.95 -8.09
CA SER A 46 5.59 -9.53 -6.85
C SER A 46 4.13 -9.13 -6.53
N ALA A 47 3.52 -8.23 -7.33
CA ALA A 47 2.11 -7.90 -7.25
C ALA A 47 1.26 -9.11 -7.66
N ARG A 48 0.67 -9.78 -6.67
CA ARG A 48 -0.27 -10.88 -6.90
C ARG A 48 -1.69 -10.35 -7.03
N ALA A 49 -2.54 -11.05 -7.78
CA ALA A 49 -3.95 -10.68 -7.94
C ALA A 49 -4.68 -10.50 -6.61
N GLY A 50 -4.40 -11.34 -5.61
CA GLY A 50 -4.98 -11.22 -4.26
C GLY A 50 -4.60 -9.92 -3.54
N MET A 51 -3.37 -9.44 -3.74
CA MET A 51 -2.88 -8.18 -3.16
C MET A 51 -3.58 -6.97 -3.78
N ILE A 52 -3.76 -6.98 -5.10
CA ILE A 52 -4.44 -5.88 -5.79
C ILE A 52 -5.94 -5.90 -5.48
N ARG A 53 -6.53 -7.10 -5.35
CA ARG A 53 -7.91 -7.25 -4.89
C ARG A 53 -8.11 -6.72 -3.48
N SER A 54 -7.19 -6.98 -2.54
CA SER A 54 -7.33 -6.46 -1.18
C SER A 54 -7.31 -4.93 -1.16
N VAL A 55 -6.48 -4.30 -1.98
CA VAL A 55 -6.47 -2.83 -2.12
C VAL A 55 -7.79 -2.31 -2.69
N LYS A 56 -8.32 -2.94 -3.74
CA LYS A 56 -9.61 -2.55 -4.36
C LYS A 56 -10.86 -2.78 -3.49
N CYS A 57 -10.71 -3.42 -2.33
CA CYS A 57 -11.81 -3.74 -1.42
C CYS A 57 -11.66 -3.01 -0.07
N GLY A 58 -10.93 -1.90 0.00
CA GLY A 58 -10.70 -1.15 1.23
C GLY A 58 -9.82 -1.85 2.27
N HIS A 59 -9.06 -2.89 1.90
CA HIS A 59 -8.14 -3.61 2.79
C HIS A 59 -6.66 -3.34 2.47
N GLY A 60 -6.37 -2.24 1.78
CA GLY A 60 -5.00 -1.88 1.38
C GLY A 60 -4.08 -1.59 2.58
N SER A 61 -4.61 -1.09 3.69
CA SER A 61 -3.84 -0.74 4.91
C SER A 61 -3.12 -1.94 5.55
N LEU A 62 -3.54 -3.17 5.24
CA LEU A 62 -2.88 -4.41 5.68
C LEU A 62 -1.54 -4.67 4.97
N LEU A 63 -1.31 -4.05 3.82
CA LEU A 63 -0.04 -4.15 3.09
C LEU A 63 1.00 -3.25 3.74
N GLY A 64 2.26 -3.67 3.73
CA GLY A 64 3.35 -2.83 4.27
C GLY A 64 3.59 -1.59 3.39
N LEU A 65 4.12 -0.51 3.99
CA LEU A 65 4.37 0.76 3.30
C LEU A 65 5.14 0.59 1.99
N LYS A 66 6.20 -0.23 2.01
CA LYS A 66 6.98 -0.56 0.81
C LYS A 66 6.12 -1.13 -0.32
N GLN A 67 5.18 -2.02 0.01
CA GLN A 67 4.30 -2.65 -0.98
C GLN A 67 3.30 -1.62 -1.53
N LEU A 68 2.72 -0.78 -0.66
CA LEU A 68 1.85 0.30 -1.07
C LEU A 68 2.57 1.27 -2.02
N CYS A 69 3.78 1.68 -1.67
CA CYS A 69 4.56 2.56 -2.54
C CYS A 69 4.88 1.92 -3.89
N ALA A 70 5.31 0.65 -3.89
CA ALA A 70 5.60 -0.07 -5.13
C ALA A 70 4.35 -0.22 -6.03
N ILE A 71 3.18 -0.48 -5.45
CA ILE A 71 1.91 -0.55 -6.18
C ILE A 71 1.53 0.81 -6.74
N ALA A 72 1.64 1.87 -5.94
CA ALA A 72 1.35 3.23 -6.39
C ALA A 72 2.20 3.61 -7.60
N GLU A 73 3.52 3.47 -7.50
CA GLU A 73 4.46 3.79 -8.59
C GLU A 73 4.21 2.92 -9.82
N ALA A 74 4.04 1.60 -9.65
CA ALA A 74 3.76 0.68 -10.74
C ALA A 74 2.40 0.93 -11.41
N SER A 75 1.45 1.55 -10.69
CA SER A 75 0.18 1.98 -11.25
C SER A 75 0.24 3.36 -11.94
N GLY A 76 1.34 4.09 -11.79
CA GLY A 76 1.56 5.42 -12.39
C GLY A 76 1.32 6.61 -11.44
N LEU A 77 1.07 6.37 -10.15
CA LEU A 77 0.98 7.41 -9.14
C LEU A 77 2.37 7.90 -8.73
N LYS A 78 2.46 9.18 -8.34
CA LYS A 78 3.66 9.78 -7.74
C LYS A 78 3.38 10.07 -6.27
N ILE A 79 4.23 9.55 -5.39
CA ILE A 79 4.12 9.77 -3.95
C ILE A 79 4.94 11.01 -3.60
N ARG A 80 4.30 11.98 -2.95
CA ARG A 80 4.95 13.15 -2.39
C ARG A 80 4.86 13.06 -0.87
N LEU A 81 6.01 13.20 -0.21
CA LEU A 81 6.12 13.11 1.24
C LEU A 81 6.50 14.49 1.77
N GLU A 82 5.69 15.03 2.66
CA GLU A 82 5.88 16.35 3.26
C GLU A 82 5.81 16.26 4.77
N VAL A 83 6.65 17.03 5.45
CA VAL A 83 6.67 17.18 6.91
C VAL A 83 6.63 18.67 7.21
N SER A 84 5.62 19.11 7.96
CA SER A 84 5.44 20.51 8.37
C SER A 84 5.57 20.65 9.88
N ALA A 85 5.90 21.86 10.33
CA ALA A 85 6.05 22.25 11.74
C ALA A 85 4.80 22.94 12.28
#